data_AF-T0ZA36-F1
#
_entry.id   AF-T0ZA36-F1
#
_cell.length_a   1.000
_cell.length_b   1.000
_cell.length_c   1.000
_cell.angle_alpha   90.00
_cell.angle_beta   90.00
_cell.angle_gamma   90.00
#
_symmetry.space_group_name_H-M   'P 1'
#
loop_
_entity.id
_entity.type
_entity.pdbx_description
1 polymer ?
#
loop_
_entity_poly.entity_id
_entity_poly.type
_entity_poly.pdbx_seq_one_letter_code
_entity_poly.pdbx_strand_id
1 'polypeptide(L)' 'MREDDACKLDHATLEALRIGAVQRVQEGESPGVVARAFGVGRTAIYRWLADYRRGGWGALRA' A
#
# COMPACT_ATOMS: atom_id res chain seq x y z
N MET A 1 -15.21 -25.04 -13.24
CA MET A 1 -15.45 -23.88 -14.13
C MET A 1 -14.72 -22.68 -13.53
N ARG A 2 -13.51 -22.41 -14.07
CA ARG A 2 -12.54 -21.31 -13.84
C ARG A 2 -12.07 -21.06 -12.40
N GLU A 3 -10.87 -21.59 -12.13
CA GLU A 3 -10.11 -21.51 -10.87
C GLU A 3 -8.99 -20.45 -10.90
N ASP A 4 -9.09 -19.43 -11.78
CA ASP A 4 -8.01 -18.47 -11.99
C ASP A 4 -8.55 -17.03 -11.90
N ASP A 5 -8.91 -16.62 -10.68
CA ASP A 5 -9.24 -15.24 -10.36
C ASP A 5 -7.94 -14.41 -10.30
N ALA A 6 -7.41 -14.03 -11.46
CA ALA A 6 -6.26 -13.11 -11.57
C ALA A 6 -6.45 -11.78 -10.80
N CYS A 7 -7.70 -11.40 -10.51
CA CYS A 7 -8.04 -10.20 -9.73
C CYS A 7 -7.75 -10.34 -8.22
N LYS A 8 -7.82 -11.57 -7.66
CA LYS A 8 -7.46 -11.81 -6.25
C LYS A 8 -5.95 -11.76 -6.02
N LEU A 9 -5.17 -12.17 -7.03
CA LEU A 9 -3.71 -12.09 -6.99
C LEU A 9 -3.23 -10.62 -6.97
N ASP A 10 -3.92 -9.75 -7.70
CA ASP A 10 -3.61 -8.31 -7.74
C ASP A 10 -3.92 -7.63 -6.40
N HIS A 11 -5.02 -8.01 -5.74
CA HIS A 11 -5.38 -7.44 -4.43
C HIS A 11 -4.33 -7.73 -3.36
N ALA A 12 -3.89 -8.99 -3.24
CA ALA A 12 -2.84 -9.37 -2.29
C ALA A 12 -1.49 -8.69 -2.60
N THR A 13 -1.18 -8.51 -3.88
CA THR A 13 0.04 -7.81 -4.33
C THR A 13 -0.04 -6.32 -3.98
N LEU A 14 -1.19 -5.68 -4.19
CA LEU A 14 -1.43 -4.28 -3.82
C LEU A 14 -1.40 -4.08 -2.30
N GLU A 15 -1.94 -5.02 -1.52
CA GLU A 15 -1.88 -4.97 -0.05
C GLU A 15 -0.45 -5.02 0.45
N ALA A 16 0.38 -5.94 -0.06
CA ALA A 16 1.79 -6.04 0.30
C ALA A 16 2.54 -4.75 -0.06
N LEU A 17 2.25 -4.16 -1.21
CA LEU A 17 2.84 -2.91 -1.67
C LEU A 17 2.42 -1.73 -0.77
N ARG A 18 1.15 -1.69 -0.36
CA ARG A 18 0.58 -0.68 0.54
C ARG A 18 1.25 -0.72 1.91
N ILE A 19 1.36 -1.91 2.49
CA ILE A 19 1.97 -2.16 3.79
C ILE A 19 3.46 -1.81 3.74
N GLY A 20 4.18 -2.27 2.72
CA GLY A 20 5.60 -1.98 2.54
C GLY A 20 5.89 -0.49 2.37
N ALA A 21 5.04 0.23 1.64
CA ALA A 21 5.17 1.68 1.49
C ALA A 21 4.95 2.43 2.81
N VAL A 22 3.91 2.10 3.57
CA VAL A 22 3.64 2.73 4.87
C VAL A 22 4.75 2.41 5.88
N GLN A 23 5.26 1.18 5.87
CA GLN A 23 6.36 0.76 6.73
C GLN A 23 7.63 1.58 6.47
N ARG A 24 8.03 1.76 5.21
CA ARG A 24 9.19 2.60 4.85
C ARG A 24 9.04 4.04 5.33
N VAL A 25 7.84 4.62 5.19
CA VAL A 25 7.56 5.97 5.71
C VAL A 25 7.66 6.01 7.23
N GLN A 26 7.20 4.98 7.94
CA GLN A 26 7.34 4.86 9.40
C GLN A 26 8.79 4.67 9.85
N GLU A 27 9.65 4.07 9.03
CA GLU A 27 11.10 3.97 9.25
C GLU A 27 11.84 5.30 9.03
N GLY A 28 11.14 6.35 8.56
CA GLY A 28 11.68 7.70 8.39
C GLY A 28 11.94 8.09 6.94
N GLU A 29 11.60 7.25 5.96
CA GLU A 29 11.67 7.66 4.56
C GLU A 29 10.63 8.74 4.22
N SER A 30 11.02 9.67 3.37
CA SER A 30 10.08 10.66 2.85
C SER A 30 9.07 10.03 1.89
N PRO A 31 7.77 10.35 2.00
CA PRO A 31 6.71 9.75 1.18
C PRO A 31 6.91 9.97 -0.32
N GLY A 32 7.63 11.03 -0.72
CA GLY A 32 8.01 11.26 -2.11
C GLY A 32 9.07 10.28 -2.65
N VAL A 33 10.00 9.83 -1.80
CA VAL A 33 11.02 8.84 -2.17
C VAL A 33 10.38 7.46 -2.26
N VAL A 34 9.57 7.10 -1.27
CA VAL A 34 8.79 5.85 -1.27
C VAL A 34 7.88 5.79 -2.50
N ALA A 35 7.14 6.86 -2.82
CA ALA A 35 6.32 6.93 -4.02
C ALA A 35 7.13 6.58 -5.29
N ARG A 36 8.33 7.16 -5.44
CA ARG A 36 9.20 6.92 -6.58
C ARG A 36 9.80 5.51 -6.58
N ALA A 37 10.17 4.99 -5.42
CA ALA A 37 10.73 3.64 -5.26
C ALA A 37 9.72 2.54 -5.60
N PHE A 38 8.45 2.75 -5.25
CA PHE A 38 7.35 1.83 -5.54
C PHE A 38 6.64 2.12 -6.86
N GLY A 39 6.99 3.19 -7.58
CA GLY A 39 6.36 3.57 -8.85
C GLY A 39 4.91 4.06 -8.70
N VAL A 40 4.52 4.52 -7.52
CA VAL A 40 3.15 4.98 -7.22
C VAL A 40 3.07 6.49 -7.10
N GLY A 41 1.89 7.05 -7.33
CA GLY A 41 1.65 8.49 -7.13
C GLY A 41 1.77 8.89 -5.66
N ARG A 42 2.30 10.10 -5.40
CA ARG A 42 2.37 10.68 -4.04
C ARG A 42 1.01 10.68 -3.33
N THR A 43 -0.07 10.91 -4.07
CA THR A 43 -1.45 10.88 -3.56
C THR A 43 -1.84 9.51 -3.01
N ALA A 44 -1.37 8.41 -3.60
CA ALA A 44 -1.63 7.06 -3.12
C ALA A 44 -0.96 6.83 -1.76
N ILE A 45 0.31 7.23 -1.62
CA ILE A 45 1.03 7.16 -0.33
C ILE A 45 0.29 7.95 0.75
N TYR A 46 -0.12 9.20 0.48
CA TYR A 46 -0.86 10.00 1.44
C TYR A 46 -2.21 9.38 1.82
N ARG A 47 -2.92 8.79 0.84
CA ARG A 47 -4.17 8.06 1.10
C ARG A 47 -3.94 6.84 2.00
N TRP A 48 -2.85 6.11 1.79
CA TRP A 48 -2.50 4.95 2.62
C TRP A 48 -2.09 5.36 4.03
N LEU A 49 -1.32 6.44 4.18
CA LEU A 49 -1.01 7.02 5.48
C LEU A 49 -2.27 7.50 6.22
N ALA A 50 -3.25 8.06 5.51
CA ALA A 50 -4.52 8.44 6.09
C ALA A 50 -5.34 7.23 6.57
N ASP A 51 -5.41 6.16 5.78
CA ASP A 51 -6.03 4.89 6.17
C ASP A 51 -5.33 4.29 7.40
N TYR A 52 -3.99 4.28 7.39
CA TYR A 52 -3.19 3.81 8.51
C TYR A 52 -3.46 4.61 9.79
N ARG A 53 -3.60 5.94 9.70
CA ARG A 53 -3.98 6.78 10.85
C ARG A 53 -5.40 6.53 11.33
N ARG A 54 -6.30 6.08 10.46
CA ARG A 54 -7.72 5.84 10.78
C ARG A 54 -7.96 4.49 11.43
N GLY A 55 -7.26 3.44 11.01
CA GLY A 55 -7.50 2.07 11.49
C GLY A 55 -6.26 1.19 11.56
N GLY A 56 -5.07 1.77 11.56
CA GLY A 56 -3.79 1.07 11.65
C GLY A 56 -3.56 0.14 10.46
N TRP A 57 -2.79 -0.93 10.69
CA TRP A 57 -2.48 -1.93 9.68
C TRP A 57 -3.72 -2.67 9.15
N GLY A 58 -4.78 -2.78 9.97
CA GLY A 58 -6.04 -3.42 9.55
C GLY A 58 -6.78 -2.65 8.45
N ALA A 59 -6.64 -1.33 8.40
CA ALA A 59 -7.25 -0.49 7.37
C ALA A 59 -6.52 -0.57 6.01
N LEU A 60 -5.27 -1.06 6.00
CA LEU A 60 -4.48 -1.23 4.79
C LEU A 60 -4.76 -2.57 4.08
N ARG A 61 -5.37 -3.52 4.79
CA ARG A 61 -5.69 -4.89 4.37
C ARG A 61 -7.10 -5.03 3.75
N ALA A 62 -7.71 -3.90 3.38
CA ALA A 62 -9.07 -3.82 2.85
C ALA A 62 -9.06 -3.81 1.31
#